data_AF-A0A651I2N1-F1
#
_entry.id   AF-A0A651I2N1-F1
#
_cell.length_a   1.000
_cell.length_b   1.000
_cell.length_c   1.000
_cell.angle_alpha   90.00
_cell.angle_beta   90.00
_cell.angle_gamma   90.00
#
_symmetry.space_group_name_H-M   'P 1'
#
loop_
_entity.id
_entity.type
_entity.pdbx_description
1 polymer ?
#
loop_
_entity_poly.entity_id
_entity_poly.type
_entity_poly.pdbx_seq_one_letter_code
_entity_poly.pdbx_strand_id
1 'polypeptide(L)'
;MKKYLIGILVFAVAGFNPLWGYVPPDVEREMIRNPNAQSAAQYRSDCAQATAQVDLNINNVRARLMTGGDMWWNLSDARYVVPNVRPPLPEVSSIFAGAVWIGGFDEEDNLKMAAQSYRRSNSNDWWPGPLTPGEGSTFAERCREWDRFFRVTSEDIEEHKRNIAQFIERGLDYPPELIPDNVKYWPALGNPFFNERYDFVLPFNDQGLGNYFDYEGNGIYDPSQGDYPRIDIRGCEPGFDDRDPDEMFFWIYNDAGGIHTASGGDPIRMEVQVQAFA
;
A
#
# COMPACT_ATOMS: atom_id res chain seq x y z
N MET A 1 57.87 10.79 50.80
CA MET A 1 57.39 9.62 50.04
C MET A 1 56.07 9.98 49.39
N LYS A 2 56.05 10.21 48.07
CA LYS A 2 54.80 10.47 47.33
C LYS A 2 54.68 9.40 46.25
N LYS A 3 53.60 8.61 46.35
CA LYS A 3 53.24 7.53 45.43
C LYS A 3 52.61 8.16 44.19
N TYR A 4 53.08 7.78 42.99
CA TYR A 4 52.45 8.16 41.74
C TYR A 4 51.44 7.07 41.33
N LEU A 5 50.21 7.49 41.05
CA LEU A 5 49.16 6.63 40.52
C LEU A 5 49.34 6.58 38.99
N ILE A 6 49.68 5.40 38.45
CA ILE A 6 49.74 5.18 37.00
C ILE A 6 48.36 4.68 36.57
N GLY A 7 47.57 5.54 35.93
CA GLY A 7 46.34 5.16 35.25
C GLY A 7 46.64 4.76 33.81
N ILE A 8 46.40 3.50 33.46
CA ILE A 8 46.47 3.02 32.07
C ILE A 8 45.12 3.32 31.42
N LEU A 9 45.12 4.19 30.42
CA LEU A 9 43.97 4.48 29.57
C LEU A 9 43.95 3.45 28.42
N VAL A 10 42.97 2.54 28.42
CA VAL A 10 42.76 1.60 27.31
C VAL A 10 41.82 2.26 26.30
N PHE A 11 42.35 2.62 25.13
CA PHE A 11 41.53 3.02 23.98
C PHE A 11 40.93 1.77 23.33
N ALA A 12 39.63 1.54 23.50
CA ALA A 12 38.89 0.62 22.67
C ALA A 12 38.55 1.32 21.35
N VAL A 13 39.28 0.99 20.28
CA VAL A 13 38.97 1.44 18.92
C VAL A 13 37.82 0.55 18.41
N ALA A 14 36.59 1.07 18.46
CA ALA A 14 35.48 0.48 17.73
C ALA A 14 35.68 0.81 16.24
N GLY A 15 36.12 -0.19 15.46
CA GLY A 15 36.23 -0.06 14.01
C GLY A 15 34.85 0.08 13.37
N PHE A 16 34.53 1.28 12.90
CA PHE A 16 33.48 1.49 11.91
C PHE A 16 33.98 0.92 10.57
N ASN A 17 33.41 -0.20 10.13
CA ASN A 17 33.52 -0.60 8.72
C ASN A 17 32.41 0.15 7.96
N PRO A 18 32.72 1.07 7.04
CA PRO A 18 31.70 1.57 6.13
C PRO A 18 31.32 0.42 5.19
N LEU A 19 30.06 -0.01 5.25
CA LEU A 19 29.47 -0.84 4.20
C LEU A 19 29.31 0.06 2.96
N TRP A 20 30.10 -0.21 1.93
CA TRP A 20 29.93 0.42 0.63
C TRP A 20 28.92 -0.40 -0.16
N GLY A 21 27.73 0.16 -0.40
CA GLY A 21 26.79 -0.36 -1.38
C GLY A 21 27.29 -0.04 -2.79
N TYR A 22 27.31 -1.03 -3.66
CA TYR A 22 27.63 -0.88 -5.08
C TYR A 22 26.41 -0.31 -5.80
N VAL A 23 26.46 0.94 -6.23
CA VAL A 23 25.49 1.51 -7.17
C VAL A 23 25.97 1.19 -8.59
N PRO A 24 25.19 0.46 -9.41
CA PRO A 24 25.55 0.19 -10.80
C PRO A 24 25.74 1.51 -11.57
N PRO A 25 26.79 1.64 -12.39
CA PRO A 25 27.17 2.88 -13.09
C PRO A 25 26.13 3.38 -14.11
N ASP A 26 25.08 2.60 -14.35
CA ASP A 26 24.06 2.85 -15.36
C ASP A 26 22.92 3.73 -14.80
N VAL A 27 22.72 3.71 -13.47
CA VAL A 27 21.68 4.50 -12.78
C VAL A 27 22.07 5.98 -12.67
N GLU A 28 23.37 6.28 -12.57
CA GLU A 28 23.87 7.65 -12.40
C GLU A 28 23.77 8.47 -13.70
N ARG A 29 23.72 7.82 -14.88
CA ARG A 29 23.66 8.51 -16.17
C ARG A 29 22.28 9.00 -16.57
N GLU A 30 21.21 8.40 -16.08
CA GLU A 30 19.85 8.87 -16.39
C GLU A 30 19.40 10.04 -15.51
N MET A 31 19.96 10.18 -14.28
CA MET A 31 19.60 11.28 -13.38
C MET A 31 20.14 12.66 -13.82
N ILE A 32 21.13 12.73 -14.73
CA ILE A 32 21.84 13.98 -15.05
C ILE A 32 21.32 14.66 -16.35
N ARG A 33 20.41 14.05 -17.12
CA ARG A 33 19.93 14.67 -18.38
C ARG A 33 18.42 14.60 -18.58
N ASN A 34 17.67 15.23 -17.70
CA ASN A 34 16.42 15.86 -18.14
C ASN A 34 16.27 17.29 -17.59
N PRO A 35 16.86 18.29 -18.26
CA PRO A 35 16.70 19.70 -17.88
C PRO A 35 15.27 20.24 -18.12
N ASN A 36 14.33 19.40 -18.58
CA ASN A 36 12.92 19.74 -18.79
C ASN A 36 11.96 19.00 -17.82
N ALA A 37 12.46 18.27 -16.82
CA ALA A 37 11.63 17.95 -15.66
C ALA A 37 11.44 19.25 -14.85
N GLN A 38 10.49 20.08 -15.28
CA GLN A 38 9.92 21.08 -14.40
C GLN A 38 9.47 20.32 -13.16
N SER A 39 10.14 20.50 -12.02
CA SER A 39 9.50 20.20 -10.74
C SER A 39 8.32 21.17 -10.68
N ALA A 40 7.16 20.69 -11.11
CA ALA A 40 5.92 21.38 -10.84
C ALA A 40 5.90 21.54 -9.33
N ALA A 41 6.00 22.78 -8.86
CA ALA A 41 5.84 23.08 -7.45
C ALA A 41 4.42 22.62 -7.06
N GLN A 42 4.30 21.41 -6.53
CA GLN A 42 3.04 20.88 -6.02
C GLN A 42 2.73 21.63 -4.73
N TYR A 43 1.80 22.58 -4.83
CA TYR A 43 1.28 23.28 -3.66
C TYR A 43 0.63 22.26 -2.72
N ARG A 44 1.22 22.08 -1.52
CA ARG A 44 0.70 21.21 -0.47
C ARG A 44 -0.64 21.79 0.01
N SER A 45 -1.72 21.23 -0.53
CA SER A 45 -3.10 21.46 -0.09
C SER A 45 -3.60 20.22 0.62
N ASP A 46 -4.48 20.43 1.59
CA ASP A 46 -5.14 19.35 2.32
C ASP A 46 -5.87 18.42 1.35
N CYS A 47 -5.83 17.14 1.67
CA CYS A 47 -6.48 16.11 0.88
C CYS A 47 -8.00 16.21 0.98
N ALA A 48 -8.66 15.98 -0.15
CA ALA A 48 -10.10 15.78 -0.19
C ALA A 48 -10.48 14.51 0.59
N GLN A 49 -11.71 14.48 1.10
CA GLN A 49 -12.22 13.28 1.75
C GLN A 49 -12.31 12.10 0.77
N ALA A 50 -12.06 10.90 1.28
CA ALA A 50 -12.21 9.65 0.56
C ALA A 50 -13.63 9.47 0.00
N THR A 51 -13.72 9.12 -1.28
CA THR A 51 -14.99 8.90 -1.97
C THR A 51 -15.11 7.50 -2.56
N ALA A 52 -13.99 6.81 -2.83
CA ALA A 52 -14.02 5.50 -3.45
C ALA A 52 -14.62 4.44 -2.53
N GLN A 53 -15.44 3.59 -3.14
CA GLN A 53 -16.12 2.48 -2.49
C GLN A 53 -16.21 1.30 -3.45
N VAL A 54 -16.03 0.08 -2.93
CA VAL A 54 -16.22 -1.17 -3.67
C VAL A 54 -16.85 -2.23 -2.76
N ASP A 55 -17.48 -3.25 -3.33
CA ASP A 55 -18.00 -4.39 -2.58
C ASP A 55 -17.13 -5.63 -2.85
N LEU A 56 -16.48 -6.17 -1.81
CA LEU A 56 -15.94 -7.54 -1.81
C LEU A 56 -17.13 -8.48 -1.70
N ASN A 57 -17.46 -9.17 -2.79
CA ASN A 57 -18.78 -9.79 -2.99
C ASN A 57 -18.66 -11.23 -3.48
N ILE A 58 -18.18 -12.09 -2.61
CA ILE A 58 -17.82 -13.47 -2.93
C ILE A 58 -18.05 -14.37 -1.70
N ASN A 59 -18.06 -15.69 -1.88
CA ASN A 59 -18.15 -16.67 -0.78
C ASN A 59 -19.33 -16.44 0.18
N ASN A 60 -20.49 -16.04 -0.38
CA ASN A 60 -21.72 -15.74 0.37
C ASN A 60 -21.60 -14.59 1.39
N VAL A 61 -20.62 -13.70 1.19
CA VAL A 61 -20.40 -12.48 1.96
C VAL A 61 -20.41 -11.29 0.98
N ARG A 62 -21.00 -10.17 1.39
CA ARG A 62 -20.81 -8.90 0.71
C ARG A 62 -20.38 -7.84 1.71
N ALA A 63 -19.16 -7.35 1.57
CA ALA A 63 -18.56 -6.35 2.44
C ALA A 63 -18.19 -5.09 1.65
N ARG A 64 -18.82 -3.97 2.00
CA ARG A 64 -18.43 -2.65 1.49
C ARG A 64 -17.08 -2.23 2.04
N LEU A 65 -16.16 -1.90 1.16
CA LEU A 65 -14.85 -1.34 1.44
C LEU A 65 -14.83 0.14 1.05
N MET A 66 -14.11 0.96 1.80
CA MET A 66 -13.93 2.38 1.53
C MET A 66 -12.47 2.78 1.77
N THR A 67 -12.00 3.81 1.07
CA THR A 67 -10.63 4.34 1.17
C THR A 67 -10.43 5.34 2.31
N GLY A 68 -11.45 5.57 3.14
CA GLY A 68 -11.47 6.59 4.21
C GLY A 68 -11.18 6.08 5.62
N GLY A 69 -10.50 4.93 5.75
CA GLY A 69 -10.25 4.26 7.04
C GLY A 69 -11.49 3.66 7.72
N ASP A 70 -12.67 3.90 7.14
CA ASP A 70 -13.96 3.33 7.49
C ASP A 70 -14.41 2.25 6.49
N MET A 71 -15.24 1.31 6.93
CA MET A 71 -15.67 0.15 6.16
C MET A 71 -17.05 -0.33 6.58
N TRP A 72 -17.65 -1.18 5.76
CA TRP A 72 -18.88 -1.92 6.02
C TRP A 72 -20.17 -1.08 6.05
N TRP A 73 -20.14 0.13 5.51
CA TRP A 73 -21.28 1.05 5.42
C TRP A 73 -21.12 2.00 4.23
N ASN A 74 -22.13 2.81 3.92
CA ASN A 74 -22.10 3.76 2.80
C ASN A 74 -22.32 5.23 3.22
N LEU A 75 -21.90 5.60 4.43
CA LEU A 75 -22.17 6.90 5.09
C LEU A 75 -23.62 7.10 5.59
N SER A 76 -24.52 6.13 5.34
CA SER A 76 -25.91 6.16 5.83
C SER A 76 -26.32 4.81 6.42
N ASP A 77 -26.14 3.75 5.65
CA ASP A 77 -26.66 2.42 5.91
C ASP A 77 -25.52 1.41 6.04
N ALA A 78 -25.79 0.34 6.79
CA ALA A 78 -24.91 -0.80 6.92
C ALA A 78 -24.79 -1.60 5.61
N ARG A 79 -23.60 -2.13 5.34
CA ARG A 79 -23.24 -2.83 4.09
C ARG A 79 -22.25 -3.99 4.32
N TYR A 80 -22.33 -4.65 5.47
CA TYR A 80 -21.69 -5.95 5.71
C TYR A 80 -22.74 -7.05 5.85
N VAL A 81 -23.02 -7.75 4.75
CA VAL A 81 -24.17 -8.63 4.58
C VAL A 81 -23.72 -10.08 4.55
N VAL A 82 -24.16 -10.85 5.56
CA VAL A 82 -23.91 -12.29 5.71
C VAL A 82 -25.16 -12.96 6.28
N PRO A 83 -25.78 -13.95 5.59
CA PRO A 83 -25.43 -14.41 4.25
C PRO A 83 -25.76 -13.36 3.18
N ASN A 84 -25.00 -13.38 2.10
CA ASN A 84 -25.24 -12.54 0.95
C ASN A 84 -26.57 -12.91 0.27
N VAL A 85 -27.29 -11.91 -0.20
CA VAL A 85 -28.59 -12.08 -0.84
C VAL A 85 -28.64 -11.31 -2.15
N ARG A 86 -29.38 -11.84 -3.12
CA ARG A 86 -29.64 -11.15 -4.38
C ARG A 86 -30.97 -10.40 -4.31
N PRO A 87 -31.10 -9.22 -4.93
CA PRO A 87 -32.38 -8.56 -5.08
C PRO A 87 -33.43 -9.52 -5.68
N PRO A 88 -34.70 -9.47 -5.24
CA PRO A 88 -35.30 -8.46 -4.37
C PRO A 88 -35.30 -8.83 -2.87
N LEU A 89 -34.55 -9.86 -2.45
CA LEU A 89 -34.53 -10.25 -1.05
C LEU A 89 -33.98 -9.12 -0.17
N PRO A 90 -34.59 -8.84 0.99
CA PRO A 90 -34.08 -7.83 1.90
C PRO A 90 -32.70 -8.24 2.41
N GLU A 91 -31.73 -7.35 2.30
CA GLU A 91 -30.42 -7.52 2.91
C GLU A 91 -30.49 -7.19 4.41
N VAL A 92 -29.78 -7.98 5.22
CA VAL A 92 -29.58 -7.71 6.64
C VAL A 92 -28.08 -7.65 6.88
N SER A 93 -27.63 -6.56 7.48
CA SER A 93 -26.22 -6.40 7.82
C SER A 93 -25.91 -6.94 9.21
N SER A 94 -24.85 -7.74 9.30
CA SER A 94 -24.37 -8.31 10.57
C SER A 94 -23.52 -7.31 11.35
N ILE A 95 -22.94 -6.32 10.66
CA ILE A 95 -22.16 -5.23 11.25
C ILE A 95 -22.64 -3.92 10.63
N PHE A 96 -22.84 -2.87 11.44
CA PHE A 96 -23.31 -1.58 10.94
C PHE A 96 -22.20 -0.82 10.20
N ALA A 97 -21.07 -0.60 10.86
CA ALA A 97 -19.89 0.06 10.32
C ALA A 97 -18.65 -0.38 11.11
N GLY A 98 -17.47 -0.25 10.51
CA GLY A 98 -16.17 -0.42 11.16
C GLY A 98 -15.23 0.72 10.79
N ALA A 99 -14.25 1.02 11.63
CA ALA A 99 -13.20 1.99 11.34
C ALA A 99 -11.94 1.67 12.14
N VAL A 100 -10.79 2.03 11.59
CA VAL A 100 -9.49 1.87 12.27
C VAL A 100 -9.23 3.07 13.18
N TRP A 101 -8.96 2.78 14.45
CA TRP A 101 -8.55 3.77 15.46
C TRP A 101 -7.15 3.44 15.92
N ILE A 102 -6.26 4.44 15.86
CA ILE A 102 -4.89 4.28 16.33
C ILE A 102 -4.51 5.53 17.11
N GLY A 103 -3.76 5.33 18.19
CA GLY A 103 -3.24 6.42 19.00
C GLY A 103 -2.04 5.98 19.83
N GLY A 104 -1.25 6.96 20.23
CA GLY A 104 -0.03 6.80 21.00
C GLY A 104 0.51 8.14 21.47
N PHE A 105 1.60 8.10 22.22
CA PHE A 105 2.33 9.30 22.65
C PHE A 105 3.65 9.40 21.89
N ASP A 106 4.06 10.60 21.54
CA ASP A 106 5.42 10.86 21.03
C ASP A 106 6.47 10.91 22.16
N GLU A 107 7.72 11.19 21.81
CA GLU A 107 8.83 11.24 22.78
C GLU A 107 8.67 12.37 23.82
N GLU A 108 7.80 13.34 23.55
CA GLU A 108 7.48 14.49 24.40
C GLU A 108 6.12 14.35 25.12
N ASP A 109 5.54 13.15 25.19
CA ASP A 109 4.24 12.85 25.82
C ASP A 109 3.04 13.57 25.17
N ASN A 110 3.13 14.00 23.92
CA ASN A 110 1.97 14.53 23.19
C ASN A 110 1.14 13.39 22.59
N LEU A 111 -0.18 13.48 22.77
CA LEU A 111 -1.12 12.52 22.18
C LEU A 111 -1.15 12.67 20.65
N LYS A 112 -0.82 11.60 19.94
CA LYS A 112 -1.08 11.41 18.51
C LYS A 112 -2.24 10.45 18.34
N MET A 113 -3.24 10.79 17.52
CA MET A 113 -4.45 9.98 17.41
C MET A 113 -5.17 10.21 16.09
N ALA A 114 -5.54 9.11 15.43
CA ALA A 114 -6.50 9.06 14.33
C ALA A 114 -7.65 8.14 14.76
N ALA A 115 -8.83 8.72 15.00
CA ALA A 115 -9.98 8.00 15.52
C ALA A 115 -11.30 8.58 14.98
N GLN A 116 -11.84 7.89 13.98
CA GLN A 116 -13.08 8.26 13.32
C GLN A 116 -14.15 7.20 13.58
N SER A 117 -15.31 7.60 14.10
CA SER A 117 -16.46 6.69 14.27
C SER A 117 -17.29 6.63 12.99
N TYR A 118 -18.11 7.65 12.77
CA TYR A 118 -18.93 7.83 11.57
C TYR A 118 -18.42 9.03 10.81
N ARG A 119 -17.77 8.78 9.68
CA ARG A 119 -17.28 9.83 8.79
C ARG A 119 -18.41 10.74 8.35
N ARG A 120 -18.17 12.04 8.37
CA ARG A 120 -19.08 13.08 7.85
C ARG A 120 -18.31 14.05 6.98
N SER A 121 -19.01 14.87 6.21
CA SER A 121 -18.41 15.88 5.34
C SER A 121 -17.45 16.86 6.05
N ASN A 122 -17.50 16.94 7.38
CA ASN A 122 -16.66 17.79 8.22
C ASN A 122 -15.99 17.05 9.40
N SER A 123 -15.96 15.71 9.36
CA SER A 123 -15.39 14.87 10.42
C SER A 123 -14.60 13.75 9.78
N ASN A 124 -13.29 13.91 9.75
CA ASN A 124 -12.34 13.04 9.07
C ASN A 124 -10.97 13.04 9.74
N ASP A 125 -10.39 11.84 9.87
CA ASP A 125 -9.03 11.61 10.37
C ASP A 125 -8.18 10.75 9.41
N TRP A 126 -8.76 10.29 8.30
CA TRP A 126 -8.10 9.39 7.34
C TRP A 126 -8.29 9.87 5.91
N TRP A 127 -7.24 9.83 5.10
CA TRP A 127 -7.25 10.26 3.70
C TRP A 127 -6.66 9.18 2.80
N PRO A 128 -7.12 9.07 1.54
CA PRO A 128 -6.56 8.07 0.63
C PRO A 128 -5.09 8.31 0.30
N GLY A 129 -4.39 7.23 0.01
CA GLY A 129 -3.05 7.24 -0.57
C GLY A 129 -1.89 7.21 0.42
N PRO A 130 -0.67 7.08 -0.12
CA PRO A 130 0.54 6.90 0.67
C PRO A 130 1.14 8.20 1.19
N LEU A 131 1.96 8.09 2.22
CA LEU A 131 2.82 9.13 2.74
C LEU A 131 4.19 9.09 2.05
N THR A 132 4.82 10.26 1.95
CA THR A 132 6.21 10.40 1.49
C THR A 132 7.12 9.81 2.58
N PRO A 133 7.95 8.80 2.25
CA PRO A 133 8.90 8.22 3.18
C PRO A 133 9.82 9.27 3.81
N GLY A 134 10.11 9.16 5.10
CA GLY A 134 10.93 10.10 5.87
C GLY A 134 10.25 11.43 6.23
N GLU A 135 9.31 11.92 5.43
CA GLU A 135 8.56 13.15 5.74
C GLU A 135 7.25 12.89 6.48
N GLY A 136 6.63 11.72 6.24
CA GLY A 136 5.33 11.37 6.81
C GLY A 136 4.22 12.30 6.32
N SER A 137 4.28 12.71 5.05
CA SER A 137 3.38 13.73 4.50
C SER A 137 2.81 13.36 3.14
N THR A 138 1.69 13.98 2.77
CA THR A 138 1.06 13.80 1.46
C THR A 138 0.58 15.15 0.91
N PHE A 139 -0.09 15.12 -0.25
CA PHE A 139 -0.66 16.29 -0.91
C PHE A 139 -1.92 15.91 -1.70
N ALA A 140 -2.80 16.88 -1.95
CA ALA A 140 -4.12 16.66 -2.53
C ALA A 140 -4.15 15.83 -3.83
N GLU A 141 -3.19 16.04 -4.73
CA GLU A 141 -3.10 15.27 -5.98
C GLU A 141 -2.81 13.79 -5.74
N ARG A 142 -1.86 13.45 -4.87
CA ARG A 142 -1.59 12.05 -4.49
C ARG A 142 -2.83 11.40 -3.86
N CYS A 143 -3.51 12.11 -2.96
CA CYS A 143 -4.73 11.58 -2.35
C CYS A 143 -5.83 11.32 -3.40
N ARG A 144 -5.99 12.21 -4.38
CA ARG A 144 -6.93 12.02 -5.50
C ARG A 144 -6.54 10.84 -6.39
N GLU A 145 -5.25 10.67 -6.67
CA GLU A 145 -4.73 9.57 -7.47
C GLU A 145 -4.98 8.22 -6.78
N TRP A 146 -4.83 8.16 -5.46
CA TRP A 146 -4.94 6.93 -4.68
C TRP A 146 -6.33 6.70 -4.04
N ASP A 147 -7.31 7.58 -4.25
CA ASP A 147 -8.71 7.34 -3.89
C ASP A 147 -9.35 6.30 -4.82
N ARG A 148 -8.84 5.06 -4.75
CA ARG A 148 -9.27 3.92 -5.56
C ARG A 148 -8.88 2.59 -4.91
N PHE A 149 -9.36 1.52 -5.52
CA PHE A 149 -8.99 0.16 -5.21
C PHE A 149 -8.32 -0.50 -6.41
N PHE A 150 -7.37 -1.38 -6.13
CA PHE A 150 -6.75 -2.27 -7.11
C PHE A 150 -7.25 -3.68 -6.83
N ARG A 151 -7.88 -4.29 -7.82
CA ARG A 151 -8.54 -5.60 -7.70
C ARG A 151 -7.74 -6.64 -8.45
N VAL A 152 -7.70 -7.86 -7.94
CA VAL A 152 -7.24 -9.05 -8.65
C VAL A 152 -8.11 -10.25 -8.25
N THR A 153 -8.33 -11.19 -9.17
CA THR A 153 -9.06 -12.44 -8.93
C THR A 153 -8.15 -13.65 -9.11
N SER A 154 -8.57 -14.80 -8.57
CA SER A 154 -7.88 -16.07 -8.84
C SER A 154 -7.81 -16.36 -10.34
N GLU A 155 -8.87 -16.04 -11.09
CA GLU A 155 -8.93 -16.21 -12.54
C GLU A 155 -7.84 -15.39 -13.26
N ASP A 156 -7.62 -14.13 -12.85
CA ASP A 156 -6.54 -13.29 -13.39
C ASP A 156 -5.17 -13.91 -13.11
N ILE A 157 -4.93 -14.37 -11.88
CA ILE A 157 -3.64 -14.93 -11.45
C ILE A 157 -3.38 -16.28 -12.15
N GLU A 158 -4.37 -17.16 -12.21
CA GLU A 158 -4.25 -18.45 -12.87
C GLU A 158 -4.07 -18.30 -14.39
N GLU A 159 -4.77 -17.36 -15.02
CA GLU A 159 -4.57 -17.07 -16.45
C GLU A 159 -3.14 -16.62 -16.71
N HIS A 160 -2.64 -15.68 -15.91
CA HIS A 160 -1.26 -15.22 -16.01
C HIS A 160 -0.26 -16.37 -15.84
N LYS A 161 -0.40 -17.18 -14.79
CA LYS A 161 0.45 -18.36 -14.52
C LYS A 161 0.43 -19.37 -15.68
N ARG A 162 -0.75 -19.67 -16.23
CA ARG A 162 -0.89 -20.58 -17.38
C ARG A 162 -0.26 -20.02 -18.64
N ASN A 163 -0.43 -18.72 -18.89
CA ASN A 163 0.10 -18.08 -20.09
C ASN A 163 1.63 -18.07 -20.04
N ILE A 164 2.24 -17.56 -18.97
CA ILE A 164 3.69 -17.48 -18.89
C ILE A 164 4.37 -18.86 -18.96
N ALA A 165 3.79 -19.88 -18.31
CA ALA A 165 4.33 -21.24 -18.36
C ALA A 165 4.45 -21.77 -19.81
N GLN A 166 3.49 -21.46 -20.69
CA GLN A 166 3.54 -21.87 -22.10
C GLN A 166 4.65 -21.17 -22.89
N PHE A 167 4.96 -19.91 -22.57
CA PHE A 167 6.03 -19.16 -23.24
C PHE A 167 7.40 -19.63 -22.75
N ILE A 168 7.57 -19.84 -21.45
CA ILE A 168 8.78 -20.42 -20.86
C ILE A 168 9.07 -21.80 -21.45
N GLU A 169 8.07 -22.69 -21.56
CA GLU A 169 8.24 -24.03 -22.14
C GLU A 169 8.72 -23.98 -23.61
N ARG A 170 8.32 -22.94 -24.35
CA ARG A 170 8.70 -22.73 -25.76
C ARG A 170 10.00 -21.94 -25.92
N GLY A 171 10.59 -21.44 -24.84
CA GLY A 171 11.75 -20.54 -24.88
C GLY A 171 11.46 -19.23 -25.60
N LEU A 172 10.23 -18.71 -25.46
CA LEU A 172 9.78 -17.45 -26.06
C LEU A 172 9.53 -16.41 -24.96
N ASP A 173 9.68 -15.13 -25.32
CA ASP A 173 9.31 -14.03 -24.44
C ASP A 173 7.79 -13.99 -24.24
N TYR A 174 7.35 -13.76 -22.99
CA TYR A 174 5.94 -13.67 -22.65
C TYR A 174 5.37 -12.29 -23.03
N PRO A 175 4.43 -12.21 -23.99
CA PRO A 175 3.97 -10.92 -24.51
C PRO A 175 3.11 -10.14 -23.48
N PRO A 176 3.39 -8.86 -23.22
CA PRO A 176 2.65 -8.05 -22.25
C PRO A 176 1.15 -7.91 -22.51
N GLU A 177 0.68 -8.11 -23.74
CA GLU A 177 -0.73 -8.10 -24.12
C GLU A 177 -1.52 -9.33 -23.66
N LEU A 178 -0.82 -10.40 -23.24
CA LEU A 178 -1.43 -11.61 -22.70
C LEU A 178 -1.46 -11.62 -21.17
N ILE A 179 -1.02 -10.53 -20.53
CA ILE A 179 -1.09 -10.34 -19.07
C ILE A 179 -2.46 -9.75 -18.75
N PRO A 180 -3.27 -10.39 -17.88
CA PRO A 180 -4.55 -9.83 -17.44
C PRO A 180 -4.36 -8.45 -16.80
N ASP A 181 -5.24 -7.49 -17.11
CA ASP A 181 -5.13 -6.09 -16.67
C ASP A 181 -4.91 -5.93 -15.15
N ASN A 182 -5.60 -6.73 -14.35
CA ASN A 182 -5.52 -6.69 -12.89
C ASN A 182 -4.17 -7.14 -12.34
N VAL A 183 -3.46 -7.99 -13.08
CA VAL A 183 -2.07 -8.38 -12.80
C VAL A 183 -1.15 -7.32 -13.39
N LYS A 184 -1.29 -7.03 -14.69
CA LYS A 184 -0.44 -6.10 -15.43
C LYS A 184 -0.30 -4.74 -14.77
N TYR A 185 -1.41 -4.19 -14.24
CA TYR A 185 -1.47 -2.86 -13.67
C TYR A 185 -1.54 -2.84 -12.14
N TRP A 186 -1.14 -3.93 -11.48
CA TRP A 186 -1.08 -4.01 -10.03
C TRP A 186 -0.09 -2.98 -9.46
N PRO A 187 -0.44 -2.23 -8.39
CA PRO A 187 0.36 -1.12 -7.90
C PRO A 187 1.52 -1.60 -7.01
N ALA A 188 2.31 -2.58 -7.47
CA ALA A 188 3.49 -3.06 -6.77
C ALA A 188 4.73 -2.25 -7.15
N LEU A 189 5.73 -2.25 -6.26
CA LEU A 189 6.94 -1.46 -6.42
C LEU A 189 7.60 -1.71 -7.78
N GLY A 190 7.78 -0.65 -8.57
CA GLY A 190 8.53 -0.67 -9.82
C GLY A 190 7.80 -1.31 -11.01
N ASN A 191 6.47 -1.50 -10.94
CA ASN A 191 5.68 -2.00 -12.07
C ASN A 191 5.92 -1.18 -13.36
N PRO A 192 6.53 -1.75 -14.42
CA PRO A 192 6.85 -1.02 -15.65
C PRO A 192 5.61 -0.69 -16.48
N PHE A 193 4.50 -1.42 -16.30
CA PHE A 193 3.27 -1.27 -17.07
C PHE A 193 2.24 -0.34 -16.42
N PHE A 194 2.43 0.05 -15.15
CA PHE A 194 1.44 0.82 -14.38
C PHE A 194 0.95 2.09 -15.10
N ASN A 195 1.90 2.82 -15.69
CA ASN A 195 1.63 4.09 -16.37
C ASN A 195 0.94 3.95 -17.73
N GLU A 196 0.77 2.74 -18.27
CA GLU A 196 -0.08 2.54 -19.44
C GLU A 196 -1.57 2.70 -19.10
N ARG A 197 -1.95 2.47 -17.83
CA ARG A 197 -3.32 2.59 -17.34
C ARG A 197 -3.56 3.81 -16.46
N TYR A 198 -2.57 4.17 -15.65
CA TYR A 198 -2.72 5.22 -14.64
C TYR A 198 -1.78 6.40 -14.92
N ASP A 199 -2.35 7.60 -14.97
CA ASP A 199 -1.63 8.84 -15.23
C ASP A 199 -0.95 9.42 -13.97
N PHE A 200 -0.29 8.55 -13.19
CA PHE A 200 0.52 8.94 -12.04
C PHE A 200 1.60 7.91 -11.75
N VAL A 201 2.66 8.33 -11.08
CA VAL A 201 3.84 7.49 -10.82
C VAL A 201 3.67 6.76 -9.50
N LEU A 202 3.99 5.47 -9.48
CA LEU A 202 4.10 4.73 -8.23
C LEU A 202 5.22 5.35 -7.37
N PRO A 203 4.96 5.66 -6.10
CA PRO A 203 6.02 6.14 -5.25
C PRO A 203 7.12 5.08 -5.15
N PHE A 204 8.37 5.54 -5.03
CA PHE A 204 9.50 4.68 -4.79
C PHE A 204 9.74 4.64 -3.28
N ASN A 205 9.13 3.67 -2.62
CA ASN A 205 9.12 3.54 -1.16
C ASN A 205 9.82 2.24 -0.77
N ASP A 206 10.73 2.33 0.19
CA ASP A 206 11.27 1.16 0.90
C ASP A 206 10.21 0.41 1.70
N GLN A 207 9.14 1.09 2.13
CA GLN A 207 8.01 0.49 2.85
C GLN A 207 7.15 -0.46 1.99
N GLY A 208 7.38 -0.53 0.67
CA GLY A 208 6.63 -1.37 -0.27
C GLY A 208 5.29 -0.77 -0.70
N LEU A 209 4.60 -1.48 -1.61
CA LEU A 209 3.23 -1.18 -2.07
C LEU A 209 2.43 -2.50 -2.11
N GLY A 210 1.54 -2.68 -3.10
CA GLY A 210 0.78 -3.91 -3.24
C GLY A 210 1.71 -5.12 -3.24
N ASN A 211 1.46 -6.09 -2.37
CA ASN A 211 2.32 -7.28 -2.25
C ASN A 211 2.20 -8.17 -3.50
N TYR A 212 3.31 -8.83 -3.82
CA TYR A 212 3.45 -9.64 -5.03
C TYR A 212 4.43 -10.79 -4.82
N PHE A 213 4.28 -11.84 -5.61
CA PHE A 213 5.27 -12.89 -5.75
C PHE A 213 6.33 -12.42 -6.74
N ASP A 214 7.58 -12.36 -6.29
CA ASP A 214 8.75 -12.00 -7.09
C ASP A 214 9.41 -13.28 -7.61
N TYR A 215 9.23 -13.58 -8.89
CA TYR A 215 9.70 -14.80 -9.53
C TYR A 215 11.22 -14.81 -9.70
N GLU A 216 11.82 -13.66 -10.01
CA GLU A 216 13.26 -13.54 -10.25
C GLU A 216 14.07 -13.21 -8.99
N GLY A 217 13.41 -12.77 -7.92
CA GLY A 217 14.03 -12.37 -6.66
C GLY A 217 14.77 -11.03 -6.75
N ASN A 218 14.36 -10.15 -7.66
CA ASN A 218 15.05 -8.88 -7.95
C ASN A 218 14.48 -7.69 -7.13
N GLY A 219 13.35 -7.88 -6.43
CA GLY A 219 12.68 -6.87 -5.61
C GLY A 219 11.87 -5.83 -6.38
N ILE A 220 11.58 -6.07 -7.66
CA ILE A 220 10.80 -5.19 -8.55
C ILE A 220 9.68 -6.02 -9.18
N TYR A 221 8.47 -5.48 -9.19
CA TYR A 221 7.34 -6.14 -9.84
C TYR A 221 7.42 -6.04 -11.37
N ASP A 222 7.66 -7.16 -12.05
CA ASP A 222 7.53 -7.28 -13.50
C ASP A 222 6.68 -8.50 -13.89
N PRO A 223 5.40 -8.29 -14.26
CA PRO A 223 4.53 -9.39 -14.66
C PRO A 223 4.91 -10.00 -16.02
N SER A 224 5.79 -9.39 -16.81
CA SER A 224 6.35 -10.06 -18.00
C SER A 224 7.37 -11.14 -17.64
N GLN A 225 7.98 -11.05 -16.46
CA GLN A 225 8.94 -12.03 -15.92
C GLN A 225 8.28 -13.09 -15.02
N GLY A 226 6.99 -12.96 -14.74
CA GLY A 226 6.21 -13.96 -13.98
C GLY A 226 5.76 -13.51 -12.60
N ASP A 227 5.89 -12.22 -12.30
CA ASP A 227 5.41 -11.69 -11.05
C ASP A 227 3.90 -11.51 -11.04
N TYR A 228 3.26 -11.84 -9.91
CA TYR A 228 1.82 -11.68 -9.76
C TYR A 228 1.43 -11.24 -8.36
N PRO A 229 0.27 -10.56 -8.20
CA PRO A 229 -0.23 -10.17 -6.89
C PRO A 229 -0.43 -11.38 -5.98
N ARG A 230 -0.02 -11.24 -4.70
CA ARG A 230 -0.20 -12.29 -3.69
C ARG A 230 -0.70 -11.69 -2.39
N ILE A 231 -1.37 -12.52 -1.59
CA ILE A 231 -1.65 -12.18 -0.19
C ILE A 231 -0.31 -12.20 0.58
N ASP A 232 -0.10 -11.25 1.48
CA ASP A 232 1.00 -11.30 2.47
C ASP A 232 0.46 -11.79 3.81
N ILE A 233 0.73 -13.05 4.15
CA ILE A 233 0.43 -13.59 5.48
C ILE A 233 1.72 -13.80 6.25
N ARG A 234 2.13 -12.75 6.98
CA ARG A 234 3.33 -12.80 7.83
C ARG A 234 3.20 -13.85 8.93
N GLY A 235 4.24 -14.66 9.09
CA GLY A 235 4.34 -15.63 10.18
C GLY A 235 3.59 -16.95 9.96
N CYS A 236 3.16 -17.24 8.73
CA CYS A 236 2.66 -18.56 8.37
C CYS A 236 3.77 -19.60 8.22
N GLU A 237 3.44 -20.87 8.47
CA GLU A 237 4.34 -21.99 8.18
C GLU A 237 4.65 -22.07 6.68
N PRO A 238 5.89 -22.39 6.28
CA PRO A 238 6.24 -22.58 4.87
C PRO A 238 5.28 -23.57 4.17
N GLY A 239 4.71 -23.16 3.03
CA GLY A 239 3.74 -23.94 2.26
C GLY A 239 2.25 -23.64 2.54
N PHE A 240 1.95 -22.76 3.52
CA PHE A 240 0.57 -22.26 3.75
C PHE A 240 0.25 -20.96 2.99
N ASP A 241 1.30 -20.31 2.47
CA ASP A 241 1.34 -18.97 1.85
C ASP A 241 1.24 -19.00 0.31
N ASP A 242 1.00 -20.17 -0.28
CA ASP A 242 0.89 -20.36 -1.74
C ASP A 242 -0.57 -20.29 -2.26
N ARG A 243 -1.50 -19.78 -1.44
CA ARG A 243 -2.91 -19.74 -1.82
C ARG A 243 -3.25 -18.42 -2.50
N ASP A 244 -3.65 -18.51 -3.76
CA ASP A 244 -4.20 -17.36 -4.47
C ASP A 244 -5.56 -16.99 -3.86
N PRO A 245 -5.86 -15.68 -3.68
CA PRO A 245 -7.18 -15.23 -3.25
C PRO A 245 -8.22 -15.54 -4.34
N ASP A 246 -9.46 -15.86 -3.98
CA ASP A 246 -10.55 -15.88 -4.96
C ASP A 246 -10.76 -14.46 -5.52
N GLU A 247 -10.73 -13.47 -4.64
CA GLU A 247 -10.75 -12.04 -4.94
C GLU A 247 -9.94 -11.28 -3.89
N MET A 248 -9.10 -10.34 -4.33
CA MET A 248 -8.33 -9.45 -3.46
C MET A 248 -8.42 -8.00 -3.93
N PHE A 249 -8.58 -7.11 -2.96
CA PHE A 249 -8.48 -5.67 -3.13
C PHE A 249 -7.30 -5.13 -2.33
N PHE A 250 -6.55 -4.22 -2.95
CA PHE A 250 -5.52 -3.42 -2.31
C PHE A 250 -5.85 -1.93 -2.40
N TRP A 251 -5.61 -1.19 -1.31
CA TRP A 251 -5.67 0.26 -1.27
C TRP A 251 -4.83 0.79 -0.11
N ILE A 252 -4.59 2.10 -0.11
CA ILE A 252 -3.79 2.77 0.91
C ILE A 252 -4.58 3.96 1.46
N TYR A 253 -4.47 4.21 2.76
CA TYR A 253 -4.89 5.46 3.38
C TYR A 253 -3.90 5.88 4.48
N ASN A 254 -3.97 7.13 4.90
CA ASN A 254 -3.05 7.74 5.85
C ASN A 254 -3.75 8.75 6.77
N ASP A 255 -3.14 9.10 7.89
CA ASP A 255 -3.64 10.10 8.83
C ASP A 255 -2.96 11.48 8.68
N ALA A 256 -2.14 11.73 7.65
CA ALA A 256 -1.44 13.01 7.50
C ALA A 256 -1.90 13.80 6.25
N GLY A 257 -3.14 13.59 5.83
CA GLY A 257 -3.75 14.27 4.69
C GLY A 257 -4.37 15.64 5.00
N GLY A 258 -4.57 15.98 6.27
CA GLY A 258 -5.12 17.26 6.70
C GLY A 258 -5.30 17.33 8.21
N ILE A 259 -6.08 18.31 8.68
CA ILE A 259 -6.40 18.44 10.11
C ILE A 259 -7.40 17.34 10.52
N HIS A 260 -7.12 16.65 11.62
CA HIS A 260 -8.04 15.69 12.23
C HIS A 260 -9.24 16.41 12.81
N THR A 261 -10.40 16.19 12.21
CA THR A 261 -11.65 16.84 12.61
C THR A 261 -12.60 15.90 13.33
N ALA A 262 -12.33 14.58 13.33
CA ALA A 262 -13.12 13.61 14.08
C ALA A 262 -12.58 13.45 15.52
N SER A 263 -11.28 13.20 15.68
CA SER A 263 -10.66 13.10 17.00
C SER A 263 -10.18 14.43 17.56
N GLY A 264 -9.76 15.36 16.69
CA GLY A 264 -9.05 16.57 17.09
C GLY A 264 -7.62 16.31 17.59
N GLY A 265 -7.11 15.07 17.47
CA GLY A 265 -5.74 14.71 17.84
C GLY A 265 -4.73 15.11 16.78
N ASP A 266 -3.46 15.18 17.17
CA ASP A 266 -2.37 15.37 16.20
C ASP A 266 -2.16 14.08 15.36
N PRO A 267 -1.77 14.21 14.09
CA PRO A 267 -1.50 13.05 13.25
C PRO A 267 -0.27 12.29 13.75
N ILE A 268 -0.36 10.96 13.72
CA ILE A 268 0.73 10.01 13.95
C ILE A 268 1.69 10.04 12.76
N ARG A 269 1.20 10.37 11.56
CA ARG A 269 1.89 10.28 10.26
C ARG A 269 2.14 8.84 9.84
N MET A 270 1.08 8.06 9.94
CA MET A 270 1.07 6.65 9.63
C MET A 270 0.29 6.39 8.35
N GLU A 271 0.87 5.53 7.54
CA GLU A 271 0.25 4.94 6.37
C GLU A 271 -0.29 3.55 6.74
N VAL A 272 -1.48 3.23 6.23
CA VAL A 272 -2.08 1.90 6.34
C VAL A 272 -2.30 1.37 4.94
N GLN A 273 -1.57 0.31 4.61
CA GLN A 273 -1.76 -0.45 3.38
C GLN A 273 -2.67 -1.64 3.68
N VAL A 274 -3.80 -1.74 2.97
CA VAL A 274 -4.84 -2.73 3.27
C VAL A 274 -4.97 -3.73 2.14
N GLN A 275 -5.08 -5.00 2.54
CA GLN A 275 -5.54 -6.08 1.69
C GLN A 275 -6.84 -6.64 2.26
N ALA A 276 -7.89 -6.65 1.45
CA ALA A 276 -9.11 -7.40 1.75
C ALA A 276 -9.23 -8.53 0.73
N PHE A 277 -9.35 -9.76 1.21
CA PHE A 277 -9.39 -10.95 0.38
C PHE A 277 -10.42 -11.96 0.90
N ALA A 278 -10.77 -12.93 0.05
CA ALA A 278 -11.68 -14.02 0.37
C ALA A 278 -11.25 -15.33 -0.29
#